data_AF-A0A2E2V364-F1
#
_entry.id   AF-A0A2E2V364-F1
#
_cell.length_a   1.000
_cell.length_b   1.000
_cell.length_c   1.000
_cell.angle_alpha   90.00
_cell.angle_beta   90.00
_cell.angle_gamma   90.00
#
_symmetry.space_group_name_H-M   'P 1'
#
loop_
_entity.id
_entity.type
_entity.pdbx_description
1 polymer ?
#
loop_
_entity_poly.entity_id
_entity_poly.type
_entity_poly.pdbx_seq_one_letter_code
_entity_poly.pdbx_strand_id
1 'polypeptide(L)'
;MLKTILFIFLSVCNSTFFNRSIVINKLIKIPSYIFTLIFIIISLPIISHPSSSVILITTILLIATYNEIIQFNNKKNKTVILRSGFFIGLMTVIDVNLWIFYLLILFGLFYYKEFNWKHFLIQLIGVILPLVSYCNLILLDFEIINLMYTNQYFAQPSTHVLNKYPVFFSILSILLLLAGNELYNNYYKKTEHAKKGFMIIFIIIPIVIVNIIFSHNFTFSYFLALPITILIGNYLIYIKQVYFRTFLLGLLFISFLLDIFYL
;
A
#
# COMPACT_ATOMS: atom_id res chain seq x y z
N MET A 1 0.36 -21.99 -12.45
CA MET A 1 1.02 -22.49 -11.22
C MET A 1 2.19 -21.59 -10.77
N LEU A 2 3.17 -21.25 -11.61
CA LEU A 2 4.27 -20.34 -11.20
C LEU A 2 3.77 -18.95 -10.76
N LYS A 3 2.84 -18.35 -11.53
CA LYS A 3 2.24 -17.04 -11.21
C LYS A 3 1.51 -17.03 -9.86
N THR A 4 0.79 -18.10 -9.53
CA THR A 4 0.05 -18.20 -8.25
C THR A 4 1.00 -18.40 -7.08
N ILE A 5 2.07 -19.18 -7.24
CA ILE A 5 3.13 -19.34 -6.23
C ILE A 5 3.82 -17.99 -5.98
N LEU A 6 4.20 -17.27 -7.05
CA LEU A 6 4.81 -15.95 -6.94
C LEU A 6 3.89 -14.95 -6.24
N PHE A 7 2.58 -14.96 -6.57
CA PHE A 7 1.59 -14.12 -5.92
C PHE A 7 1.51 -14.38 -4.41
N ILE A 8 1.40 -15.66 -4.01
CA ILE A 8 1.34 -16.03 -2.59
C ILE A 8 2.62 -15.59 -1.87
N PHE A 9 3.78 -15.87 -2.46
CA PHE A 9 5.07 -15.45 -1.91
C PHE A 9 5.15 -13.93 -1.72
N LEU A 10 4.84 -13.14 -2.77
CA LEU A 10 4.86 -11.69 -2.72
C LEU A 10 3.82 -11.13 -1.73
N SER A 11 2.63 -11.73 -1.60
CA SER A 11 1.61 -11.31 -0.64
C SER A 11 2.07 -11.58 0.81
N VAL A 12 2.71 -12.72 1.08
CA VAL A 12 3.31 -13.02 2.39
C VAL A 12 4.46 -12.07 2.69
N CYS A 13 5.34 -11.78 1.73
CA CYS A 13 6.42 -10.80 1.91
C CYS A 13 5.87 -9.39 2.20
N ASN A 14 4.88 -8.93 1.43
CA ASN A 14 4.21 -7.64 1.66
C ASN A 14 3.60 -7.55 3.06
N SER A 15 2.79 -8.55 3.42
CA SER A 15 2.05 -8.57 4.68
C SER A 15 2.96 -8.64 5.89
N THR A 16 4.05 -9.41 5.83
CA THR A 16 5.07 -9.48 6.90
C THR A 16 5.88 -8.19 7.00
N PHE A 17 6.29 -7.60 5.88
CA PHE A 17 7.01 -6.32 5.86
C PHE A 17 6.15 -5.17 6.39
N PHE A 18 4.87 -5.15 6.02
CA PHE A 18 3.91 -4.17 6.52
C PHE A 18 3.68 -4.32 8.02
N ASN A 19 3.43 -5.54 8.51
CA ASN A 19 3.28 -5.79 9.94
C ASN A 19 4.52 -5.37 10.74
N ARG A 20 5.72 -5.70 10.23
CA ARG A 20 6.98 -5.25 10.82
C ARG A 20 7.05 -3.73 10.91
N SER A 21 6.64 -3.02 9.86
CA SER A 21 6.60 -1.55 9.84
C SER A 21 5.65 -0.97 10.90
N ILE A 22 4.47 -1.58 11.08
CA ILE A 22 3.51 -1.19 12.11
C ILE A 22 4.08 -1.38 13.52
N VAL A 23 4.72 -2.52 13.77
CA VAL A 23 5.28 -2.87 15.10
C VAL A 23 6.49 -1.99 15.44
N ILE A 24 7.44 -1.84 14.52
CA ILE A 24 8.66 -1.02 14.74
C ILE A 24 8.29 0.44 15.02
N ASN A 25 7.35 0.98 14.24
CA ASN A 25 6.91 2.37 14.38
C ASN A 25 5.88 2.56 15.51
N LYS A 26 5.60 1.52 16.31
CA LYS A 26 4.69 1.55 17.47
C LYS A 26 3.34 2.21 17.15
N LEU A 27 2.82 1.99 15.95
CA LEU A 27 1.53 2.56 15.53
C LEU A 27 0.38 1.97 16.35
N ILE A 28 0.58 0.75 16.85
CA ILE A 28 -0.40 -0.01 17.62
C ILE A 28 0.28 -0.53 18.87
N LYS A 29 -0.44 -0.46 20.00
CA LYS A 29 0.11 -0.81 21.31
C LYS A 29 0.44 -2.29 21.45
N ILE A 30 -0.35 -3.15 20.80
CA ILE A 30 -0.25 -4.61 20.91
C ILE A 30 0.31 -5.13 19.58
N PRO A 31 1.54 -5.66 19.54
CA PRO A 31 2.06 -6.30 18.33
C PRO A 31 1.21 -7.54 18.03
N SER A 32 0.78 -7.68 16.78
CA SER A 32 -0.13 -8.76 16.39
C SER A 32 0.05 -9.14 14.92
N TYR A 33 -0.01 -10.44 14.63
CA TYR A 33 -0.01 -10.98 13.26
C TYR A 33 -1.36 -10.79 12.54
N ILE A 34 -2.36 -10.19 13.20
CA ILE A 34 -3.66 -9.88 12.62
C ILE A 34 -3.51 -9.01 11.35
N PHE A 35 -2.58 -8.06 11.32
CA PHE A 35 -2.31 -7.25 10.11
C PHE A 35 -1.85 -8.10 8.94
N THR A 36 -1.01 -9.09 9.21
CA THR A 36 -0.51 -10.00 8.16
C THR A 36 -1.67 -10.75 7.52
N LEU A 37 -2.55 -11.33 8.34
CA LEU A 37 -3.72 -12.08 7.86
C LEU A 37 -4.68 -11.18 7.07
N ILE A 38 -5.02 -10.02 7.61
CA ILE A 38 -5.95 -9.08 6.96
C ILE A 38 -5.39 -8.59 5.62
N PHE A 39 -4.09 -8.30 5.55
CA PHE A 39 -3.45 -7.90 4.29
C PHE A 39 -3.54 -9.00 3.24
N ILE A 40 -3.23 -10.25 3.62
CA ILE A 40 -3.35 -11.38 2.69
C ILE A 40 -4.78 -11.47 2.17
N ILE A 41 -5.78 -11.46 3.05
CA ILE A 41 -7.18 -11.63 2.64
C ILE A 41 -7.65 -10.47 1.74
N ILE A 42 -7.33 -9.23 2.07
CA ILE A 42 -7.67 -8.06 1.24
C ILE A 42 -6.96 -8.08 -0.11
N SER A 43 -5.76 -8.67 -0.17
CA SER A 43 -5.02 -8.81 -1.43
C SER A 43 -5.55 -9.91 -2.34
N LEU A 44 -6.38 -10.85 -1.86
CA LEU A 44 -6.82 -12.02 -2.62
C LEU A 44 -7.50 -11.68 -3.97
N PRO A 45 -8.38 -10.67 -4.10
CA PRO A 45 -8.97 -10.30 -5.39
C PRO A 45 -7.95 -9.89 -6.47
N ILE A 46 -6.71 -9.56 -6.10
CA ILE A 46 -5.62 -9.23 -7.03
C ILE A 46 -5.16 -10.46 -7.81
N ILE A 47 -5.37 -11.69 -7.31
CA ILE A 47 -4.82 -12.91 -7.90
C ILE A 47 -5.25 -13.14 -9.36
N SER A 48 -6.47 -12.72 -9.69
CA SER A 48 -7.05 -12.85 -11.04
C SER A 48 -6.56 -11.75 -12.00
N HIS A 49 -5.87 -10.72 -11.51
CA HIS A 49 -5.39 -9.63 -12.33
C HIS A 49 -4.15 -10.03 -13.15
N PRO A 50 -4.03 -9.65 -14.44
CA PRO A 50 -2.86 -9.97 -15.26
C PRO A 50 -1.57 -9.42 -14.67
N SER A 51 -1.56 -8.17 -14.20
CA SER A 51 -0.41 -7.47 -13.61
C SER A 51 -0.25 -7.63 -12.08
N SER A 52 -0.77 -8.72 -11.50
CA SER A 52 -0.78 -8.94 -10.04
C SER A 52 0.60 -8.88 -9.39
N SER A 53 1.65 -9.37 -10.06
CA SER A 53 3.04 -9.29 -9.57
C SER A 53 3.54 -7.85 -9.51
N VAL A 54 3.27 -7.05 -10.54
CA VAL A 54 3.67 -5.64 -10.62
C VAL A 54 2.98 -4.83 -9.52
N ILE A 55 1.67 -5.06 -9.31
CA ILE A 55 0.91 -4.44 -8.23
C ILE A 55 1.54 -4.80 -6.87
N LEU A 56 1.87 -6.06 -6.63
CA LEU A 56 2.49 -6.48 -5.36
C LEU A 56 3.91 -5.96 -5.17
N ILE A 57 4.71 -5.79 -6.23
CA ILE A 57 6.04 -5.19 -6.13
C ILE A 57 5.93 -3.70 -5.79
N THR A 58 5.01 -3.00 -6.46
CA THR A 58 4.76 -1.57 -6.20
C THR A 58 4.16 -1.34 -4.82
N THR A 59 3.35 -2.27 -4.27
CA THR A 59 2.92 -2.19 -2.87
C THR A 59 4.08 -2.33 -1.89
N ILE A 60 5.09 -3.17 -2.16
CA ILE A 60 6.30 -3.26 -1.30
C ILE A 60 7.02 -1.92 -1.26
N LEU A 61 7.21 -1.30 -2.42
CA LEU A 61 7.84 0.02 -2.53
C LEU A 61 7.01 1.08 -1.80
N LEU A 62 5.68 1.05 -1.92
CA LEU A 62 4.79 1.95 -1.19
C LEU A 62 4.89 1.75 0.34
N ILE A 63 4.94 0.51 0.83
CA ILE A 63 5.20 0.22 2.26
C ILE A 63 6.57 0.77 2.69
N ALA A 64 7.59 0.62 1.85
CA ALA A 64 8.93 1.13 2.14
C ALA A 64 8.94 2.67 2.20
N THR A 65 8.29 3.36 1.26
CA THR A 65 8.13 4.83 1.31
C THR A 65 7.42 5.27 2.59
N TYR A 66 6.33 4.60 2.95
CA TYR A 66 5.57 4.89 4.17
C TYR A 66 6.44 4.74 5.43
N ASN A 67 7.21 3.66 5.51
CA ASN A 67 8.10 3.41 6.64
C ASN A 67 9.18 4.47 6.79
N GLU A 68 9.78 4.93 5.69
CA GLU A 68 10.76 6.03 5.72
C GLU A 68 10.09 7.36 6.14
N ILE A 69 8.89 7.67 5.62
CA ILE A 69 8.19 8.93 5.95
C ILE A 69 7.85 9.03 7.45
N ILE A 70 7.45 7.93 8.09
CA ILE A 70 7.21 7.95 9.55
C ILE A 70 8.47 8.32 10.34
N GLN A 71 9.64 8.00 9.80
CA GLN A 71 10.93 8.22 10.47
C GLN A 71 11.51 9.61 10.22
N PHE A 72 10.81 10.52 9.53
CA PHE A 72 11.26 11.90 9.29
C PHE A 72 11.50 12.73 10.55
N ASN A 73 10.98 12.31 11.71
CA ASN A 73 11.23 13.03 12.97
C ASN A 73 12.52 12.56 13.70
N ASN A 74 13.29 11.62 13.15
CA ASN A 74 14.44 11.03 13.83
C ASN A 74 15.76 11.72 13.46
N LYS A 75 16.79 11.66 14.30
CA LYS A 75 18.07 12.40 14.11
C LYS A 75 18.85 12.11 12.80
N LYS A 76 18.46 11.13 11.96
CA LYS A 76 19.12 10.74 10.69
C LYS A 76 18.27 11.09 9.45
N ASN A 77 17.70 12.29 9.40
CA ASN A 77 16.72 12.69 8.38
C ASN A 77 17.20 12.59 6.92
N LYS A 78 18.44 12.95 6.60
CA LYS A 78 18.88 13.05 5.20
C LYS A 78 18.83 11.71 4.44
N THR A 79 19.32 10.62 5.04
CA THR A 79 19.33 9.31 4.39
C THR A 79 17.91 8.75 4.24
N VAL A 80 17.05 9.00 5.23
CA VAL A 80 15.64 8.57 5.23
C VAL A 80 14.87 9.31 4.13
N ILE A 81 15.08 10.62 4.01
CA ILE A 81 14.48 11.44 2.95
C ILE A 81 14.95 10.99 1.56
N LEU A 82 16.26 10.73 1.39
CA LEU A 82 16.79 10.21 0.13
C LEU A 82 16.18 8.85 -0.23
N ARG A 83 16.09 7.92 0.73
CA ARG A 83 15.47 6.60 0.52
C ARG A 83 13.99 6.70 0.17
N SER A 84 13.26 7.60 0.81
CA SER A 84 11.85 7.85 0.48
C SER A 84 11.70 8.28 -0.99
N GLY A 85 12.53 9.22 -1.45
CA GLY A 85 12.57 9.64 -2.87
C GLY A 85 12.99 8.50 -3.80
N PHE A 86 14.00 7.72 -3.41
CA PHE A 86 14.49 6.57 -4.18
C PHE A 86 13.42 5.50 -4.40
N PHE A 87 12.63 5.16 -3.38
CA PHE A 87 11.55 4.19 -3.56
C PHE A 87 10.44 4.70 -4.48
N ILE A 88 10.12 6.01 -4.44
CA ILE A 88 9.18 6.60 -5.42
C ILE A 88 9.78 6.60 -6.83
N GLY A 89 11.07 6.93 -6.98
CA GLY A 89 11.75 6.83 -8.27
C GLY A 89 11.69 5.42 -8.86
N LEU A 90 11.85 4.38 -8.04
CA LEU A 90 11.65 2.99 -8.47
C LEU A 90 10.20 2.72 -8.87
N MET A 91 9.21 3.24 -8.13
CA MET A 91 7.80 3.11 -8.54
C MET A 91 7.55 3.77 -9.90
N THR A 92 8.10 4.96 -10.15
CA THR A 92 7.94 5.66 -11.42
C THR A 92 8.62 4.97 -12.60
N VAL A 93 9.69 4.21 -12.37
CA VAL A 93 10.31 3.36 -13.39
C VAL A 93 9.38 2.20 -13.78
N ILE A 94 8.62 1.67 -12.83
CA ILE A 94 7.67 0.58 -13.08
C ILE A 94 6.44 1.07 -13.84
N ASP A 95 5.85 2.17 -13.39
CA ASP A 95 4.73 2.83 -14.06
C ASP A 95 4.82 4.34 -13.80
N VAL A 96 4.90 5.11 -14.89
CA VAL A 96 5.06 6.56 -14.84
C VAL A 96 3.96 7.17 -13.99
N ASN A 97 2.70 6.71 -14.07
CA ASN A 97 1.55 7.25 -13.34
C ASN A 97 1.72 7.23 -11.81
N LEU A 98 2.63 6.41 -11.28
CA LEU A 98 2.95 6.35 -9.85
C LEU A 98 3.73 7.58 -9.36
N TRP A 99 4.13 8.50 -10.24
CA TRP A 99 4.77 9.76 -9.86
C TRP A 99 3.92 10.60 -8.91
N ILE A 100 2.60 10.47 -8.95
CA ILE A 100 1.64 11.15 -8.07
C ILE A 100 1.89 10.82 -6.59
N PHE A 101 2.43 9.64 -6.28
CA PHE A 101 2.81 9.29 -4.91
C PHE A 101 3.93 10.18 -4.35
N TYR A 102 4.64 10.96 -5.17
CA TYR A 102 5.57 11.98 -4.70
C TYR A 102 4.92 12.98 -3.72
N LEU A 103 3.63 13.26 -3.90
CA LEU A 103 2.83 14.08 -2.99
C LEU A 103 2.82 13.53 -1.55
N LEU A 104 2.96 12.21 -1.38
CA LEU A 104 3.03 11.55 -0.07
C LEU A 104 4.26 12.02 0.72
N ILE A 105 5.42 12.11 0.06
CA ILE A 105 6.65 12.57 0.72
C ILE A 105 6.56 14.06 1.04
N LEU A 106 6.08 14.87 0.09
CA LEU A 106 5.90 16.31 0.33
C LEU A 106 4.99 16.55 1.53
N PHE A 107 3.84 15.86 1.58
CA PHE A 107 2.95 15.89 2.72
C PHE A 107 3.67 15.48 4.01
N GLY A 108 4.45 14.40 3.98
CA GLY A 108 5.27 13.95 5.11
C GLY A 108 6.22 15.04 5.62
N LEU A 109 6.98 15.70 4.73
CA LEU A 109 7.91 16.77 5.10
C LEU A 109 7.19 17.96 5.75
N PHE A 110 6.07 18.40 5.18
CA PHE A 110 5.27 19.49 5.77
C PHE A 110 4.68 19.09 7.11
N TYR A 111 4.12 17.88 7.19
CA TYR A 111 3.43 17.39 8.38
C TYR A 111 4.37 17.17 9.57
N TYR A 112 5.60 16.72 9.32
CA TYR A 112 6.65 16.64 10.35
C TYR A 112 7.40 17.96 10.59
N LYS A 113 7.09 19.04 9.86
CA LYS A 113 7.80 20.33 9.91
C LYS A 113 9.29 20.22 9.56
N GLU A 114 9.64 19.26 8.72
CA GLU A 114 11.00 19.00 8.24
C GLU A 114 11.23 19.56 6.84
N PHE A 115 10.29 20.37 6.33
CA PHE A 115 10.43 20.99 5.03
C PHE A 115 11.54 22.05 5.03
N ASN A 116 12.62 21.76 4.32
CA ASN A 116 13.73 22.66 4.06
C ASN A 116 14.17 22.46 2.60
N TRP A 117 14.66 23.51 1.94
CA TRP A 117 15.18 23.43 0.57
C TRP A 117 16.24 22.33 0.40
N LYS A 118 17.09 22.13 1.43
CA LYS A 118 18.06 21.03 1.43
C LYS A 118 17.39 19.66 1.41
N HIS A 119 16.33 19.46 2.20
CA HIS A 119 15.58 18.19 2.25
C HIS A 119 14.82 17.95 0.95
N PHE A 120 14.23 19.00 0.37
CA PHE A 120 13.58 18.94 -0.94
C PHE A 120 14.57 18.51 -2.04
N LEU A 121 15.77 19.11 -2.10
CA LEU A 121 16.81 18.70 -3.06
C LEU A 121 17.28 17.26 -2.85
N ILE A 122 17.47 16.83 -1.60
CA ILE A 122 17.86 15.44 -1.29
C ILE A 122 16.80 14.45 -1.77
N GLN A 123 15.52 14.77 -1.55
CA GLN A 123 14.41 13.97 -2.02
C GLN A 123 14.37 13.87 -3.55
N LEU A 124 14.55 15.01 -4.25
CA LEU A 124 14.61 15.04 -5.72
C LEU A 124 15.76 14.19 -6.26
N ILE A 125 16.95 14.28 -5.67
CA ILE A 125 18.09 13.42 -6.03
C ILE A 125 17.71 11.94 -5.85
N GLY A 126 17.02 11.61 -4.75
CA GLY A 126 16.47 10.27 -4.51
C GLY A 126 15.60 9.79 -5.66
N VAL A 127 14.64 10.59 -6.12
CA VAL A 127 13.74 10.24 -7.24
C VAL A 127 14.47 10.12 -8.57
N ILE A 128 15.41 11.02 -8.85
CA ILE A 128 16.15 11.08 -10.12
C ILE A 128 17.11 9.89 -10.27
N LEU A 129 17.70 9.39 -9.18
CA LEU A 129 18.69 8.31 -9.21
C LEU A 129 18.21 7.03 -9.93
N PRO A 130 17.04 6.43 -9.58
CA PRO A 130 16.47 5.31 -10.33
C PRO A 130 16.18 5.63 -11.79
N LEU A 131 15.69 6.84 -12.08
CA LEU A 131 15.32 7.26 -13.44
C LEU A 131 16.53 7.36 -14.35
N VAL A 132 17.61 8.01 -13.89
CA VAL A 132 18.87 8.09 -14.63
C VAL A 132 19.47 6.71 -14.85
N SER A 133 19.44 5.85 -13.83
CA SER A 133 19.90 4.47 -13.96
C SER A 133 19.11 3.70 -15.02
N TYR A 134 17.79 3.88 -15.06
CA TYR A 134 16.93 3.28 -16.08
C TYR A 134 17.21 3.81 -17.49
N CYS A 135 17.36 5.13 -17.66
CA CYS A 135 17.73 5.73 -18.95
C CYS A 135 19.08 5.22 -19.45
N ASN A 136 20.07 5.08 -18.58
CA ASN A 136 21.38 4.54 -18.93
C ASN A 136 21.30 3.07 -19.37
N LEU A 137 20.45 2.27 -18.74
CA LEU A 137 20.22 0.88 -19.15
C LEU A 137 19.58 0.79 -20.53
N ILE A 138 18.63 1.68 -20.85
CA ILE A 138 18.02 1.76 -22.19
C ILE A 138 19.05 2.12 -23.25
N LEU A 139 19.91 3.12 -22.98
CA LEU A 139 20.95 3.57 -23.90
C LEU A 139 22.04 2.53 -24.19
N LEU A 140 22.20 1.53 -23.31
CA LEU A 140 23.15 0.43 -23.46
C LEU A 140 22.58 -0.77 -24.24
N ASP A 141 21.51 -0.58 -25.02
CA ASP A 141 20.84 -1.60 -25.83
C ASP A 141 20.45 -2.87 -25.04
N PHE A 142 20.08 -2.72 -23.76
CA PHE A 142 19.35 -3.77 -23.03
C PHE A 142 17.89 -3.89 -23.52
N GLU A 143 17.66 -3.84 -24.84
CA GLU A 143 16.35 -3.97 -25.48
C GLU A 143 15.69 -5.33 -25.23
N ILE A 144 16.47 -6.36 -24.86
CA ILE A 144 15.98 -7.73 -24.61
C ILE A 144 15.05 -7.80 -23.38
N ILE A 145 15.07 -6.82 -22.48
CA ILE A 145 14.17 -6.77 -21.29
C ILE A 145 12.88 -5.98 -21.58
N ASN A 146 12.86 -5.15 -22.64
CA ASN A 146 11.75 -4.24 -22.93
C ASN A 146 10.47 -4.97 -23.39
N LEU A 147 10.61 -6.14 -24.03
CA LEU A 147 9.47 -6.94 -24.51
C LEU A 147 8.56 -7.49 -23.39
N MET A 148 9.03 -7.57 -22.14
CA MET A 148 8.19 -7.98 -20.99
C MET A 148 7.38 -6.82 -20.38
N TYR A 149 7.74 -5.56 -20.67
CA TYR A 149 7.24 -4.37 -19.97
C TYR A 149 6.59 -3.33 -20.88
N THR A 150 6.78 -3.39 -22.20
CA THR A 150 6.20 -2.41 -23.14
C THR A 150 4.68 -2.60 -23.28
N ASN A 151 3.94 -1.75 -22.57
CA ASN A 151 2.66 -1.15 -22.94
C ASN A 151 1.37 -2.01 -23.05
N GLN A 152 1.38 -3.33 -22.85
CA GLN A 152 0.14 -4.11 -23.00
C GLN A 152 -0.52 -4.61 -21.70
N TYR A 153 0.15 -4.56 -20.55
CA TYR A 153 -0.41 -5.14 -19.31
C TYR A 153 -1.33 -4.22 -18.50
N PHE A 154 -1.27 -2.89 -18.72
CA PHE A 154 -2.16 -1.91 -18.08
C PHE A 154 -3.20 -1.29 -19.02
N ALA A 155 -3.11 -1.56 -20.33
CA ALA A 155 -3.99 -0.98 -21.34
C ALA A 155 -5.32 -1.73 -21.55
N GLN A 156 -5.45 -2.96 -21.02
CA GLN A 156 -6.75 -3.62 -21.04
C GLN A 156 -7.60 -3.09 -19.90
N PRO A 157 -8.80 -2.52 -20.18
CA PRO A 157 -9.73 -2.14 -19.14
C PRO A 157 -10.05 -3.39 -18.33
N SER A 158 -9.54 -3.45 -17.11
CA SER A 158 -9.83 -4.55 -16.20
C SER A 158 -11.35 -4.61 -16.06
N THR A 159 -11.96 -5.72 -16.49
CA THR A 159 -13.32 -6.09 -16.08
C THR A 159 -13.49 -5.73 -14.62
N HIS A 160 -14.49 -4.88 -14.31
CA HIS A 160 -14.68 -4.30 -12.98
C HIS A 160 -14.55 -5.39 -11.91
N VAL A 161 -13.45 -5.37 -11.16
CA VAL A 161 -13.14 -6.37 -10.11
C VAL A 161 -14.24 -6.37 -9.04
N LEU A 162 -14.87 -5.20 -8.84
CA LEU A 162 -16.08 -5.00 -8.04
C LEU A 162 -17.23 -5.92 -8.48
N ASN A 163 -17.39 -6.17 -9.78
CA ASN A 163 -18.44 -7.04 -10.31
C ASN A 163 -18.11 -8.53 -10.14
N LYS A 164 -16.81 -8.88 -10.03
CA LYS A 164 -16.38 -10.27 -9.84
C LYS A 164 -16.49 -10.73 -8.39
N TYR A 165 -16.32 -9.83 -7.43
CA TYR A 165 -16.33 -10.15 -6.00
C TYR A 165 -17.31 -9.27 -5.19
N PRO A 166 -18.60 -9.20 -5.59
CA PRO A 166 -19.54 -8.24 -5.02
C PRO A 166 -19.83 -8.53 -3.54
N VAL A 167 -19.92 -9.80 -3.14
CA VAL A 167 -20.20 -10.18 -1.75
C VAL A 167 -19.01 -9.81 -0.88
N PHE A 168 -17.78 -10.11 -1.32
CA PHE A 168 -16.56 -9.71 -0.63
C PHE A 168 -16.47 -8.20 -0.41
N PHE A 169 -16.69 -7.40 -1.46
CA PHE A 169 -16.62 -5.94 -1.33
C PHE A 169 -17.74 -5.36 -0.46
N SER A 170 -18.94 -5.96 -0.45
CA SER A 170 -20.03 -5.55 0.43
C SER A 170 -19.68 -5.76 1.91
N ILE A 171 -19.13 -6.93 2.27
CA ILE A 171 -18.71 -7.25 3.63
C ILE A 171 -17.51 -6.39 4.05
N LEU A 172 -16.54 -6.19 3.14
CA LEU A 172 -15.40 -5.31 3.35
C LEU A 172 -15.87 -3.87 3.67
N SER A 173 -16.89 -3.38 2.95
CA SER A 173 -17.44 -2.03 3.15
C SER A 173 -18.10 -1.88 4.53
N ILE A 174 -18.89 -2.88 4.95
CA ILE A 174 -19.49 -2.90 6.30
C ILE A 174 -18.40 -2.89 7.37
N LEU A 175 -17.37 -3.72 7.21
CA LEU A 175 -16.24 -3.77 8.14
C LEU A 175 -15.46 -2.46 8.18
N LEU A 176 -15.30 -1.78 7.05
CA LEU A 176 -14.67 -0.47 6.97
C LEU A 176 -15.46 0.61 7.71
N LEU A 177 -16.79 0.60 7.60
CA LEU A 177 -17.65 1.53 8.35
C LEU A 177 -17.54 1.32 9.85
N LEU A 178 -17.58 0.06 10.30
CA LEU A 178 -17.40 -0.30 11.71
C LEU A 178 -16.01 0.11 12.23
N ALA A 179 -14.96 -0.20 11.47
CA ALA A 179 -13.58 0.13 11.81
C ALA A 179 -13.33 1.65 11.83
N GLY A 180 -13.93 2.39 10.89
CA GLY A 180 -13.85 3.84 10.82
C GLY A 180 -14.51 4.51 12.03
N ASN A 181 -15.71 4.07 12.39
CA ASN A 181 -16.42 4.58 13.58
C ASN A 181 -15.64 4.29 14.88
N GLU A 182 -15.10 3.09 15.02
CA GLU A 182 -14.32 2.70 16.20
C GLU A 182 -13.00 3.49 16.30
N LEU A 183 -12.32 3.71 15.16
CA LEU A 183 -11.13 4.56 15.12
C LEU A 183 -11.45 6.00 15.46
N TYR A 184 -12.54 6.57 14.95
CA TYR A 184 -12.97 7.94 15.27
C TYR A 184 -13.18 8.12 16.78
N ASN A 185 -13.91 7.20 17.41
CA ASN A 185 -14.20 7.26 18.85
C ASN A 185 -12.95 7.07 19.73
N ASN A 186 -11.95 6.32 19.25
CA ASN A 186 -10.74 6.00 20.01
C ASN A 186 -9.49 6.77 19.56
N TYR A 187 -9.59 7.66 18.57
CA TYR A 187 -8.44 8.36 17.99
C TYR A 187 -7.67 9.20 19.02
N TYR A 188 -8.40 9.91 19.89
CA TYR A 188 -7.81 10.76 20.92
C TYR A 188 -6.98 10.00 21.96
N LYS A 189 -7.26 8.70 22.16
CA LYS A 189 -6.56 7.85 23.13
C LYS A 189 -5.22 7.30 22.60
N LYS A 190 -4.91 7.52 21.31
CA LYS A 190 -3.65 7.09 20.68
C LYS A 190 -2.52 8.06 21.00
N THR A 191 -1.28 7.56 20.97
CA THR A 191 -0.08 8.39 21.13
C THR A 191 0.09 9.32 19.92
N GLU A 192 0.74 10.47 20.12
CA GLU A 192 0.99 11.43 19.02
C GLU A 192 1.77 10.80 17.86
N HIS A 193 2.76 9.96 18.15
CA HIS A 193 3.49 9.24 17.11
C HIS A 193 2.58 8.31 16.28
N ALA A 194 1.67 7.59 16.94
CA ALA A 194 0.71 6.74 16.24
C ALA A 194 -0.24 7.58 15.39
N LYS A 195 -0.80 8.67 15.94
CA LYS A 195 -1.69 9.60 15.21
C LYS A 195 -1.04 10.08 13.91
N LYS A 196 0.24 10.46 13.97
CA LYS A 196 1.01 10.88 12.80
C LYS A 196 1.13 9.77 11.76
N GLY A 197 1.46 8.55 12.17
CA GLY A 197 1.52 7.39 11.26
C GLY A 197 0.18 7.01 10.64
N PHE A 198 -0.93 7.12 11.38
CA PHE A 198 -2.28 6.98 10.84
C PHE A 198 -2.60 8.10 9.84
N MET A 199 -2.21 9.35 10.11
CA MET A 199 -2.46 10.45 9.18
C MET A 199 -1.76 10.23 7.83
N ILE A 200 -0.51 9.75 7.86
CA ILE A 200 0.27 9.45 6.65
C ILE A 200 -0.32 8.25 5.91
N ILE A 201 -0.84 7.21 6.59
CA ILE A 201 -1.50 6.12 5.87
C ILE A 201 -2.81 6.59 5.22
N PHE A 202 -3.56 7.49 5.88
CA PHE A 202 -4.83 7.97 5.35
C PHE A 202 -4.68 8.91 4.17
N ILE A 203 -3.59 9.66 4.06
CA ILE A 203 -3.33 10.51 2.89
C ILE A 203 -3.09 9.68 1.62
N ILE A 204 -2.77 8.38 1.74
CA ILE A 204 -2.70 7.46 0.59
C ILE A 204 -4.07 7.36 -0.11
N ILE A 205 -5.18 7.44 0.63
CA ILE A 205 -6.54 7.32 0.06
C ILE A 205 -6.81 8.41 -0.99
N PRO A 206 -6.74 9.72 -0.68
CA PRO A 206 -6.96 10.76 -1.68
C PRO A 206 -5.90 10.72 -2.79
N ILE A 207 -4.65 10.37 -2.51
CA ILE A 207 -3.60 10.22 -3.55
C ILE A 207 -3.98 9.12 -4.55
N VAL A 208 -4.47 7.97 -4.09
CA VAL A 208 -4.93 6.88 -4.95
C VAL A 208 -6.16 7.31 -5.75
N ILE A 209 -7.14 7.98 -5.15
CA ILE A 209 -8.33 8.49 -5.85
C ILE A 209 -7.92 9.46 -6.96
N VAL A 210 -7.04 10.40 -6.65
CA VAL A 210 -6.49 11.37 -7.61
C VAL A 210 -5.77 10.63 -8.76
N ASN A 211 -4.96 9.62 -8.45
CA ASN A 211 -4.27 8.83 -9.47
C ASN A 211 -5.25 8.07 -10.37
N ILE A 212 -6.29 7.43 -9.81
CA ILE A 212 -7.34 6.75 -10.59
C ILE A 212 -8.02 7.73 -11.56
N ILE A 213 -8.31 8.96 -11.10
CA ILE A 213 -8.94 9.99 -11.95
C ILE A 213 -8.00 10.43 -13.07
N PHE A 214 -6.73 10.73 -12.77
CA PHE A 214 -5.77 11.22 -13.77
C PHE A 214 -5.36 10.16 -14.79
N SER A 215 -5.18 8.91 -14.36
CA SER A 215 -4.75 7.81 -15.22
C SER A 215 -5.89 7.07 -15.90
N HIS A 216 -7.15 7.34 -15.50
CA HIS A 216 -8.34 6.57 -15.86
C HIS A 216 -8.19 5.05 -15.62
N ASN A 217 -7.36 4.66 -14.64
CA ASN A 217 -7.05 3.25 -14.39
C ASN A 217 -7.44 2.81 -12.97
N PHE A 218 -8.47 1.96 -12.88
CA PHE A 218 -8.97 1.44 -11.60
C PHE A 218 -8.01 0.44 -10.93
N THR A 219 -6.98 -0.05 -11.61
CA THR A 219 -5.99 -0.97 -11.00
C THR A 219 -5.25 -0.33 -9.82
N PHE A 220 -5.13 1.00 -9.79
CA PHE A 220 -4.53 1.71 -8.65
C PHE A 220 -5.35 1.61 -7.36
N SER A 221 -6.63 1.22 -7.43
CA SER A 221 -7.46 0.97 -6.24
C SER A 221 -6.88 -0.12 -5.33
N TYR A 222 -6.05 -1.03 -5.85
CA TYR A 222 -5.40 -2.07 -5.05
C TYR A 222 -4.42 -1.50 -4.02
N PHE A 223 -3.89 -0.29 -4.20
CA PHE A 223 -3.07 0.38 -3.20
C PHE A 223 -3.85 0.79 -1.94
N LEU A 224 -5.19 0.84 -2.02
CA LEU A 224 -6.05 1.03 -0.84
C LEU A 224 -5.97 -0.15 0.14
N ALA A 225 -5.40 -1.29 -0.25
CA ALA A 225 -5.15 -2.39 0.67
C ALA A 225 -4.37 -1.94 1.92
N LEU A 226 -3.43 -1.00 1.81
CA LEU A 226 -2.66 -0.50 2.96
C LEU A 226 -3.51 0.25 3.99
N PRO A 227 -4.24 1.33 3.65
CA PRO A 227 -5.10 2.00 4.62
C PRO A 227 -6.23 1.10 5.14
N ILE A 228 -6.82 0.24 4.29
CA ILE A 228 -7.90 -0.67 4.69
C ILE A 228 -7.40 -1.68 5.73
N THR A 229 -6.21 -2.26 5.51
CA THR A 229 -5.63 -3.25 6.44
C THR A 229 -5.31 -2.65 7.80
N ILE A 230 -4.81 -1.42 7.86
CA ILE A 230 -4.58 -0.72 9.13
C ILE A 230 -5.90 -0.42 9.84
N LEU A 231 -6.94 0.03 9.12
CA LEU A 231 -8.26 0.30 9.71
C LEU A 231 -8.85 -0.95 10.34
N ILE A 232 -9.01 -2.00 9.53
CA ILE A 232 -9.66 -3.24 9.96
C ILE A 232 -8.80 -3.94 11.02
N GLY A 233 -7.48 -3.97 10.87
CA GLY A 233 -6.60 -4.60 11.85
C GLY A 233 -6.57 -3.85 13.18
N ASN A 234 -6.64 -2.52 13.16
CA ASN A 234 -6.80 -1.73 14.38
C ASN A 234 -8.11 -2.11 15.08
N TYR A 235 -9.22 -2.15 14.34
CA TYR A 235 -10.53 -2.54 14.88
C TYR A 235 -10.51 -3.93 15.51
N LEU A 236 -10.05 -4.94 14.77
CA LEU A 236 -10.06 -6.32 15.23
C LEU A 236 -9.16 -6.55 16.46
N ILE A 237 -8.11 -5.76 16.67
CA ILE A 237 -7.26 -5.87 17.86
C ILE A 237 -7.97 -5.38 19.13
N TYR A 238 -8.81 -4.35 19.02
CA TYR A 238 -9.46 -3.74 20.17
C TYR A 238 -10.82 -4.36 20.52
N ILE A 239 -11.34 -5.27 19.69
CA ILE A 239 -12.51 -6.08 20.03
C ILE A 239 -12.16 -7.01 21.21
N LYS A 240 -12.90 -6.84 22.31
CA LYS A 240 -12.73 -7.65 23.53
C LYS A 240 -13.09 -9.13 23.33
N GLN A 241 -14.10 -9.42 22.51
CA GLN A 241 -14.61 -10.78 22.30
C GLN A 241 -13.83 -11.50 21.19
N VAL A 242 -13.01 -12.48 21.57
CA VAL A 242 -12.17 -13.25 20.65
C VAL A 242 -13.01 -13.98 19.59
N TYR A 243 -14.14 -14.57 19.98
CA TYR A 243 -15.02 -15.30 19.06
C TYR A 243 -15.63 -14.40 17.97
N PHE A 244 -16.00 -13.17 18.33
CA PHE A 244 -16.53 -12.20 17.37
C PHE A 244 -15.46 -11.77 16.36
N ARG A 245 -14.22 -11.57 16.83
CA ARG A 245 -13.08 -11.28 15.95
C ARG A 245 -12.81 -12.42 14.96
N THR A 246 -12.77 -13.67 15.43
CA THR A 246 -12.56 -14.83 14.54
C THR A 246 -13.71 -15.01 13.57
N PHE A 247 -14.95 -14.74 14.00
CA PHE A 247 -16.12 -14.75 13.14
C PHE A 247 -16.02 -13.73 12.01
N LEU A 248 -15.66 -12.47 12.32
CA LEU A 248 -15.52 -11.42 11.29
C LEU A 248 -14.41 -11.74 10.27
N LEU A 249 -13.27 -12.26 10.72
CA LEU A 249 -12.19 -12.70 9.82
C LEU A 249 -12.62 -13.89 8.95
N GLY A 250 -13.29 -14.87 9.56
CA GLY A 250 -13.84 -16.03 8.85
C GLY A 250 -14.88 -15.62 7.82
N LEU A 251 -15.79 -14.71 8.17
CA LEU A 251 -16.80 -14.15 7.28
C LEU A 251 -16.16 -13.48 6.06
N LEU A 252 -15.14 -12.64 6.27
CA LEU A 252 -14.44 -11.97 5.18
C LEU A 252 -13.72 -12.99 4.28
N PHE A 253 -13.08 -14.02 4.84
CA PHE A 253 -12.44 -15.07 4.04
C PHE A 253 -13.44 -15.94 3.27
N ILE A 254 -14.53 -16.37 3.92
CA ILE A 254 -15.59 -17.18 3.30
C ILE A 254 -16.28 -16.38 2.18
N SER A 255 -16.49 -15.09 2.36
CA SER A 255 -17.09 -14.24 1.32
C SER A 255 -16.29 -14.24 0.02
N PHE A 256 -14.96 -14.24 0.11
CA PHE A 256 -14.10 -14.37 -1.06
C PHE A 256 -14.22 -15.75 -1.73
N LEU A 257 -14.31 -16.82 -0.94
CA LEU A 257 -14.50 -18.17 -1.49
C LEU A 257 -15.87 -18.33 -2.16
N LEU A 258 -16.93 -17.75 -1.60
CA LEU A 258 -18.27 -17.78 -2.20
C LEU A 258 -18.27 -17.11 -3.58
N ASP A 259 -17.65 -15.94 -3.71
CA ASP A 259 -17.52 -15.25 -4.99
C ASP A 259 -16.67 -16.02 -6.02
N ILE A 260 -15.81 -16.97 -5.60
CA ILE A 260 -15.06 -17.84 -6.53
C ILE A 260 -15.89 -19.06 -6.98
N PHE A 261 -16.65 -19.65 -6.07
CA PHE A 261 -17.27 -20.96 -6.30
C PHE A 261 -18.73 -20.89 -6.76
N TYR A 262 -19.43 -19.78 -6.49
CA TYR A 262 -20.88 -19.68 -6.69
C TYR A 262 -21.32 -18.56 -7.64
N LEU A 263 -20.38 -17.78 -8.20
CA LEU A 263 -20.60 -16.75 -9.23
C LEU A 263 -19.64 -16.95 -10.40
#